data_AF-A0A2A7H0L6-F1
#
_entry.id   AF-A0A2A7H0L6-F1
#
_cell.length_a   1.000
_cell.length_b   1.000
_cell.length_c   1.000
_cell.angle_alpha   90.00
_cell.angle_beta   90.00
_cell.angle_gamma   90.00
#
_symmetry.space_group_name_H-M   'P 1'
#
loop_
_entity.id
_entity.type
_entity.pdbx_description
1 polymer ?
#
loop_
_entity_poly.entity_id
_entity_poly.type
_entity_poly.pdbx_seq_one_letter_code
_entity_poly.pdbx_strand_id
1 'polypeptide(L)'
;MTTILKRAVLPLLLLFVFLFENMFSTVVPTELFWKGSIAAPHFLIIVLCFITVYYSPLQGIYYGLLFGFLFDTVYTELVGVYIFAYPILAYLVYSAMRVLQLNLFIVSFIVLTGIAALEYYVYGFLTLLGRIHVPAHIFFTDRLLATLLLNGIFLLIVCFPLRRYLVRLSKAMEEKEKRIF
;
A
#
# COMPACT_ATOMS: atom_id res chain seq x y z
N MET A 1 -8.08 3.15 -30.43
CA MET A 1 -6.98 3.75 -29.61
C MET A 1 -7.34 3.97 -28.12
N THR A 2 -8.62 3.99 -27.73
CA THR A 2 -9.06 4.27 -26.34
C THR A 2 -9.01 3.09 -25.36
N THR A 3 -8.84 1.85 -25.82
CA THR A 3 -8.85 0.64 -24.97
C THR A 3 -7.55 0.45 -24.18
N ILE A 4 -6.39 0.76 -24.79
CA ILE A 4 -5.08 0.62 -24.15
C ILE A 4 -4.90 1.68 -23.07
N LEU A 5 -5.29 2.93 -23.37
CA LEU A 5 -5.20 4.05 -22.44
C LEU A 5 -6.01 3.82 -21.16
N LYS A 6 -7.20 3.21 -21.26
CA LYS A 6 -8.04 2.88 -20.10
C LYS A 6 -7.48 1.74 -19.24
N ARG A 7 -6.77 0.76 -19.84
CA ARG A 7 -6.08 -0.32 -19.10
C ARG A 7 -4.77 0.17 -18.46
N ALA A 8 -4.13 1.18 -19.06
CA ALA A 8 -2.89 1.75 -18.56
C ALA A 8 -3.08 2.70 -17.36
N VAL A 9 -4.31 3.08 -17.00
CA VAL A 9 -4.52 4.09 -15.94
C VAL A 9 -4.17 3.57 -14.55
N LEU A 10 -4.48 2.31 -14.24
CA LEU A 10 -4.10 1.66 -12.97
C LEU A 10 -2.58 1.58 -12.77
N PRO A 11 -1.80 1.03 -13.73
CA PRO A 11 -0.35 0.98 -13.57
C PRO A 11 0.28 2.38 -13.58
N LEU A 12 -0.28 3.34 -14.33
CA LEU A 12 0.18 4.73 -14.29
C LEU A 12 -0.08 5.40 -12.94
N LEU A 13 -1.25 5.15 -12.33
CA LEU A 13 -1.58 5.63 -10.98
C LEU A 13 -0.60 5.04 -9.96
N LEU A 14 -0.35 3.72 -10.01
CA LEU A 14 0.59 3.07 -9.11
C LEU A 14 2.02 3.57 -9.31
N LEU A 15 2.45 3.78 -10.54
CA LEU A 15 3.76 4.37 -10.85
C LEU A 15 3.87 5.80 -10.32
N PHE A 16 2.83 6.61 -10.51
CA PHE A 16 2.79 7.96 -9.95
C PHE A 16 2.91 7.93 -8.42
N VAL A 17 2.15 7.08 -7.74
CA VAL A 17 2.18 6.95 -6.27
C VAL A 17 3.54 6.43 -5.80
N PHE A 18 4.13 5.46 -6.52
CA PHE A 18 5.46 4.93 -6.24
C PHE A 18 6.53 6.02 -6.33
N LEU A 19 6.51 6.85 -7.38
CA LEU A 19 7.44 7.97 -7.51
C LEU A 19 7.17 9.05 -6.45
N PHE A 20 5.91 9.32 -6.16
CA PHE A 20 5.52 10.28 -5.12
C PHE A 20 6.03 9.84 -3.74
N GLU A 21 5.92 8.54 -3.42
CA GLU A 21 6.48 7.97 -2.20
C GLU A 21 8.01 8.12 -2.12
N ASN A 22 8.73 7.90 -3.23
CA ASN A 22 10.17 8.18 -3.32
C ASN A 22 10.52 9.64 -2.98
N MET A 23 9.80 10.55 -3.63
CA MET A 23 10.05 11.98 -3.47
C MET A 23 9.73 12.40 -2.05
N PHE A 24 8.66 11.87 -1.47
CA PHE A 24 8.28 12.15 -0.10
C PHE A 24 9.35 11.67 0.89
N SER A 25 9.85 10.44 0.74
CA SER A 25 10.88 9.90 1.64
C SER A 25 12.23 10.62 1.53
N THR A 26 12.52 11.25 0.39
CA THR A 26 13.75 12.01 0.16
C THR A 26 13.67 13.46 0.64
N VAL A 27 12.50 14.10 0.44
CA VAL A 27 12.32 15.54 0.69
C VAL A 27 11.84 15.81 2.12
N VAL A 28 11.01 14.93 2.68
CA VAL A 28 10.41 15.14 3.99
C VAL A 28 11.34 14.61 5.08
N PRO A 29 11.66 15.40 6.11
CA PRO A 29 12.44 14.92 7.23
C PRO A 29 11.79 13.70 7.88
N THR A 30 12.61 12.69 8.20
CA THR A 30 12.14 11.47 8.88
C THR A 30 11.57 11.76 10.26
N GLU A 31 12.11 12.77 10.96
CA GLU A 31 11.65 13.28 12.27
C GLU A 31 10.45 14.23 12.13
N LEU A 32 9.31 13.68 11.72
CA LEU A 32 8.15 14.49 11.37
C LEU A 32 7.27 14.90 12.57
N PHE A 33 7.14 14.04 13.58
CA PHE A 33 6.15 14.24 14.66
C PHE A 33 6.77 14.62 16.00
N TRP A 34 7.81 13.91 16.41
CA TRP A 34 8.61 14.22 17.60
C TRP A 34 10.08 13.91 17.35
N LYS A 35 10.95 14.41 18.24
CA LYS A 35 12.39 14.23 18.16
C LYS A 35 12.75 12.74 18.16
N GLY A 36 13.50 12.29 17.16
CA GLY A 36 13.85 10.88 16.98
C GLY A 36 12.77 10.00 16.36
N SER A 37 11.60 10.56 15.99
CA SER A 37 10.60 9.81 15.22
C SER A 37 11.11 9.49 13.81
N ILE A 38 10.74 8.34 13.27
CA ILE A 38 11.05 7.96 11.88
C ILE A 38 9.75 7.49 11.23
N ALA A 39 9.13 8.36 10.44
CA ALA A 39 7.91 8.04 9.72
C ALA A 39 8.21 7.49 8.32
N ALA A 40 7.88 6.22 8.07
CA ALA A 40 8.00 5.62 6.74
C ALA A 40 6.70 5.84 5.93
N PRO A 41 6.76 6.45 4.73
CA PRO A 41 5.58 6.55 3.87
C PRO A 41 5.28 5.17 3.25
N HIS A 42 4.01 4.76 3.28
CA HIS A 42 3.48 3.52 2.70
C HIS A 42 2.24 3.85 1.86
N PHE A 43 2.39 4.77 0.92
CA PHE A 43 1.28 5.25 0.09
C PHE A 43 0.88 4.23 -0.97
N LEU A 44 1.85 3.53 -1.52
CA LEU A 44 1.65 2.52 -2.55
C LEU A 44 0.82 1.35 -2.03
N ILE A 45 1.10 0.87 -0.82
CA ILE A 45 0.36 -0.24 -0.24
C ILE A 45 -1.10 0.15 0.06
N ILE A 46 -1.35 1.41 0.45
CA ILE A 46 -2.71 1.95 0.59
C ILE A 46 -3.45 1.83 -0.74
N VAL A 47 -2.84 2.29 -1.83
CA VAL A 47 -3.48 2.26 -3.15
C VAL A 47 -3.68 0.83 -3.64
N LEU A 48 -2.70 -0.06 -3.44
CA LEU A 48 -2.83 -1.48 -3.75
C LEU A 48 -4.00 -2.13 -3.00
N CYS A 49 -4.13 -1.88 -1.70
CA CYS A 49 -5.24 -2.41 -0.91
C CYS A 49 -6.60 -1.90 -1.40
N PHE A 50 -6.68 -0.62 -1.77
CA PHE A 50 -7.91 -0.06 -2.34
C PHE A 50 -8.26 -0.68 -3.70
N ILE A 51 -7.26 -0.95 -4.56
CA ILE A 51 -7.47 -1.67 -5.82
C ILE A 51 -8.00 -3.08 -5.54
N THR A 52 -7.40 -3.79 -4.59
CA THR A 52 -7.82 -5.13 -4.17
C THR A 52 -9.29 -5.14 -3.73
N VAL A 53 -9.71 -4.13 -2.96
CA VAL A 53 -11.07 -4.08 -2.37
C VAL A 53 -12.13 -3.56 -3.33
N TYR A 54 -11.85 -2.49 -4.07
CA TYR A 54 -12.85 -1.76 -4.85
C TYR A 54 -12.79 -2.00 -6.36
N TYR A 55 -11.74 -2.63 -6.87
CA TYR A 55 -11.57 -2.85 -8.30
C TYR A 55 -11.45 -4.33 -8.67
N SER A 56 -10.38 -5.01 -8.24
CA SER A 56 -10.19 -6.44 -8.49
C SER A 56 -9.13 -7.01 -7.55
N PRO A 57 -9.46 -8.04 -6.75
CA PRO A 57 -8.51 -8.69 -5.85
C PRO A 57 -7.30 -9.26 -6.59
N LEU A 58 -7.54 -9.90 -7.73
CA LEU A 58 -6.51 -10.52 -8.56
C LEU A 58 -5.51 -9.47 -9.07
N GLN A 59 -6.00 -8.33 -9.56
CA GLN A 59 -5.12 -7.25 -10.00
C GLN A 59 -4.35 -6.62 -8.85
N GLY A 60 -4.97 -6.46 -7.68
CA GLY A 60 -4.28 -6.00 -6.48
C GLY A 60 -3.09 -6.88 -6.09
N ILE A 61 -3.24 -8.21 -6.16
CA ILE A 61 -2.16 -9.17 -5.89
C ILE A 61 -1.07 -9.11 -6.97
N TYR A 62 -1.43 -9.10 -8.25
CA TYR A 62 -0.44 -9.00 -9.33
C TYR A 62 0.34 -7.69 -9.30
N TYR A 63 -0.35 -6.57 -9.07
CA TYR A 63 0.32 -5.29 -8.88
C TYR A 63 1.16 -5.27 -7.61
N GLY A 64 0.71 -5.92 -6.53
CA GLY A 64 1.52 -6.12 -5.33
C GLY A 64 2.83 -6.83 -5.62
N LEU A 65 2.80 -7.90 -6.42
CA LEU A 65 4.01 -8.63 -6.82
C LEU A 65 4.94 -7.75 -7.68
N LEU A 66 4.40 -7.10 -8.71
CA LEU A 66 5.18 -6.25 -9.63
C LEU A 66 5.82 -5.07 -8.90
N PHE A 67 5.03 -4.33 -8.12
CA PHE A 67 5.50 -3.16 -7.40
C PHE A 67 6.33 -3.52 -6.17
N GLY A 68 6.10 -4.68 -5.55
CA GLY A 68 6.95 -5.20 -4.48
C GLY A 68 8.36 -5.50 -5.00
N PHE A 69 8.46 -6.11 -6.19
CA PHE A 69 9.75 -6.32 -6.86
C PHE A 69 10.45 -5.00 -7.22
N LEU A 70 9.70 -4.04 -7.78
CA LEU A 70 10.24 -2.70 -8.07
C LEU A 70 10.69 -2.00 -6.79
N PHE A 71 9.94 -2.14 -5.70
CA PHE A 71 10.28 -1.52 -4.43
C PHE A 71 11.59 -2.11 -3.87
N ASP A 72 11.68 -3.43 -3.83
CA ASP A 72 12.89 -4.13 -3.42
C ASP A 72 14.11 -3.70 -4.23
N THR A 73 13.98 -3.56 -5.56
CA THR A 73 15.10 -3.23 -6.46
C THR A 73 15.53 -1.76 -6.39
N VAL A 74 14.57 -0.85 -6.18
CA VAL A 74 14.83 0.60 -6.24
C VAL A 74 15.19 1.18 -4.87
N TYR A 75 14.59 0.66 -3.79
CA TYR A 75 14.70 1.26 -2.45
C TYR A 75 15.50 0.44 -1.45
N THR A 76 15.68 -0.84 -1.71
CA THR A 76 16.35 -1.72 -0.77
C THR A 76 17.55 -2.39 -1.41
N GLU A 77 18.51 -2.80 -0.59
CA GLU A 77 19.61 -3.64 -1.04
C GLU A 77 19.21 -5.14 -1.06
N LEU A 78 18.00 -5.47 -0.60
CA LEU A 78 17.57 -6.83 -0.30
C LEU A 78 16.31 -7.19 -1.08
N VAL A 79 16.48 -7.94 -2.17
CA VAL A 79 15.36 -8.51 -2.90
C VAL A 79 14.70 -9.61 -2.08
N GLY A 80 13.38 -9.52 -1.88
CA GLY A 80 12.61 -10.53 -1.16
C GLY A 80 11.67 -9.95 -0.11
N VAL A 81 11.92 -8.75 0.42
CA VAL A 81 11.10 -8.23 1.52
C VAL A 81 9.73 -7.82 1.00
N TYR A 82 9.68 -6.87 0.07
CA TYR A 82 8.45 -6.28 -0.40
C TYR A 82 7.78 -7.07 -1.52
N ILE A 83 8.55 -7.80 -2.34
CA ILE A 83 7.99 -8.72 -3.37
C ILE A 83 7.08 -9.79 -2.75
N PHE A 84 7.37 -10.27 -1.54
CA PHE A 84 6.50 -11.19 -0.81
C PHE A 84 5.47 -10.45 0.03
N ALA A 85 5.86 -9.40 0.75
CA ALA A 85 4.95 -8.72 1.67
C ALA A 85 3.72 -8.11 0.97
N TYR A 86 3.90 -7.41 -0.16
CA TYR A 86 2.81 -6.71 -0.85
C TYR A 86 1.70 -7.62 -1.38
N PRO A 87 1.98 -8.70 -2.15
CA PRO A 87 0.92 -9.59 -2.60
C PRO A 87 0.26 -10.36 -1.44
N ILE A 88 1.03 -10.74 -0.41
CA ILE A 88 0.47 -11.38 0.80
C ILE A 88 -0.48 -10.42 1.51
N LEU A 89 -0.09 -9.17 1.71
CA LEU A 89 -0.92 -8.17 2.36
C LEU A 89 -2.18 -7.88 1.55
N ALA A 90 -2.07 -7.75 0.23
CA ALA A 90 -3.23 -7.62 -0.65
C ALA A 90 -4.18 -8.81 -0.50
N TYR A 91 -3.67 -10.04 -0.47
CA TYR A 91 -4.48 -11.23 -0.25
C TYR A 91 -5.15 -11.27 1.13
N LEU A 92 -4.43 -10.87 2.19
CA LEU A 92 -4.98 -10.79 3.54
C LEU A 92 -6.10 -9.75 3.64
N VAL A 93 -5.91 -8.57 3.04
CA VAL A 93 -6.94 -7.52 2.99
C VAL A 93 -8.16 -8.01 2.23
N TYR A 94 -7.98 -8.67 1.08
CA TYR A 94 -9.09 -9.29 0.35
C TYR A 94 -9.84 -10.29 1.23
N SER A 95 -9.11 -11.19 1.90
CA SER A 95 -9.68 -12.23 2.76
C SER A 95 -10.47 -11.64 3.94
N ALA A 96 -9.94 -10.60 4.59
CA ALA A 96 -10.63 -9.88 5.67
C ALA A 96 -11.93 -9.23 5.17
N MET A 97 -11.90 -8.63 3.98
CA MET A 97 -13.05 -7.93 3.37
C MET A 97 -14.12 -8.87 2.83
N ARG A 98 -13.85 -10.18 2.71
CA ARG A 98 -14.90 -11.17 2.45
C ARG A 98 -15.80 -11.42 3.65
N VAL A 99 -15.27 -11.27 4.86
CA VAL A 99 -15.99 -11.54 6.12
C VAL A 99 -16.61 -10.27 6.68
N LEU A 100 -15.93 -9.14 6.50
CA LEU A 100 -16.32 -7.84 7.02
C LEU A 100 -17.20 -7.06 6.03
N GLN A 101 -17.95 -6.08 6.55
CA GLN A 101 -18.80 -5.23 5.72
C GLN A 101 -17.98 -4.24 4.89
N LEU A 102 -18.40 -4.00 3.64
CA LEU A 102 -17.76 -3.05 2.73
C LEU A 102 -18.12 -1.59 3.09
N ASN A 103 -17.55 -1.11 4.20
CA ASN A 103 -17.64 0.27 4.65
C ASN A 103 -16.27 0.94 4.53
N LEU A 104 -16.23 2.19 4.04
CA LEU A 104 -14.98 2.96 3.91
C LEU A 104 -14.21 3.05 5.23
N PHE A 105 -14.92 3.15 6.36
CA PHE A 105 -14.29 3.16 7.68
C PHE A 105 -13.58 1.83 7.99
N ILE A 106 -14.27 0.71 7.75
CA ILE A 106 -13.72 -0.64 7.97
C ILE A 106 -12.55 -0.90 7.03
N VAL A 107 -12.67 -0.54 5.75
CA VAL A 107 -11.57 -0.67 4.78
C VAL A 107 -10.35 0.12 5.24
N SER A 108 -10.54 1.37 5.66
CA SER A 108 -9.44 2.21 6.13
C SER A 108 -8.75 1.63 7.36
N PHE A 109 -9.53 1.09 8.31
CA PHE A 109 -9.01 0.43 9.50
C PHE A 109 -8.20 -0.83 9.16
N ILE A 110 -8.71 -1.66 8.25
CA ILE A 110 -8.00 -2.85 7.77
C ILE A 110 -6.71 -2.48 7.04
N VAL A 111 -6.72 -1.42 6.23
CA VAL A 111 -5.51 -0.93 5.54
C VAL A 111 -4.46 -0.44 6.54
N LEU A 112 -4.85 0.33 7.56
CA LEU A 112 -3.92 0.77 8.62
C LEU A 112 -3.34 -0.41 9.41
N THR A 113 -4.18 -1.39 9.73
CA THR A 113 -3.74 -2.64 10.38
C THR A 113 -2.77 -3.40 9.47
N GLY A 114 -3.01 -3.39 8.15
CA GLY A 114 -2.11 -3.97 7.16
C GLY A 114 -0.75 -3.27 7.12
N ILE A 115 -0.72 -1.94 7.21
CA ILE A 115 0.55 -1.19 7.31
C ILE A 115 1.30 -1.53 8.59
N ALA A 116 0.59 -1.65 9.73
CA ALA A 116 1.22 -2.08 10.97
C ALA A 116 1.83 -3.49 10.82
N ALA A 117 1.11 -4.41 10.19
CA ALA A 117 1.60 -5.76 9.91
C ALA A 117 2.82 -5.75 8.97
N LEU A 118 2.83 -4.88 7.96
CA LEU A 118 3.97 -4.68 7.06
C LEU A 118 5.21 -4.19 7.82
N GLU A 119 5.07 -3.17 8.67
CA GLU A 119 6.18 -2.65 9.48
C GLU A 119 6.75 -3.73 10.41
N TYR A 120 5.90 -4.52 11.07
CA TYR A 120 6.35 -5.65 11.89
C TYR A 120 7.03 -6.74 11.06
N TYR A 121 6.50 -7.06 9.87
CA TYR A 121 7.11 -8.01 8.96
C TYR A 121 8.52 -7.57 8.55
N VAL A 122 8.67 -6.32 8.12
CA VAL A 122 9.96 -5.74 7.72
C VAL A 122 10.94 -5.71 8.91
N TYR A 123 10.48 -5.27 10.08
CA TYR A 123 11.29 -5.25 11.30
C TYR A 123 11.77 -6.65 11.70
N GLY A 124 10.87 -7.64 11.69
CA GLY A 124 11.20 -9.02 11.99
C GLY A 124 12.22 -9.58 10.99
N PHE A 125 11.99 -9.35 9.70
CA PHE A 125 12.89 -9.81 8.64
C PHE A 125 14.30 -9.23 8.78
N LEU A 126 14.41 -7.91 9.01
CA LEU A 126 15.71 -7.24 9.17
C LEU A 126 16.43 -7.62 10.47
N THR A 127 15.69 -7.89 11.54
CA THR A 127 16.25 -8.39 12.81
C THR A 127 16.81 -9.80 12.64
N LEU A 128 16.10 -10.69 11.94
CA LEU A 128 16.56 -12.06 11.64
C LEU A 128 17.84 -12.07 10.79
N LEU A 129 17.99 -11.09 9.90
CA LEU A 129 19.21 -10.90 9.10
C LEU A 129 20.35 -10.21 9.88
N GLY A 130 20.16 -9.88 11.15
CA GLY A 130 21.17 -9.20 11.98
C GLY A 130 21.45 -7.76 11.54
N ARG A 131 20.58 -7.15 10.73
CA ARG A 131 20.74 -5.77 10.23
C ARG A 131 20.25 -4.72 11.24
N ILE A 132 19.33 -5.10 12.13
CA ILE A 132 18.73 -4.21 13.13
C ILE A 132 18.82 -4.86 14.52
N HIS A 133 19.27 -4.09 15.51
CA HIS A 133 19.37 -4.49 16.93
C HIS A 133 18.54 -3.57 17.85
N VAL A 134 17.61 -2.81 17.26
CA VAL A 134 16.75 -1.88 17.98
C VAL A 134 15.75 -2.69 18.81
N PRO A 135 15.57 -2.41 20.10
CA PRO A 135 14.60 -3.12 20.92
C PRO A 135 13.17 -2.78 20.50
N ALA A 136 12.27 -3.75 20.65
CA ALA A 136 10.89 -3.66 20.13
C ALA A 136 10.08 -2.46 20.67
N HIS A 137 10.36 -2.00 21.89
CA HIS A 137 9.68 -0.85 22.48
C HIS A 137 10.03 0.47 21.76
N ILE A 138 11.30 0.66 21.39
CA ILE A 138 11.77 1.84 20.63
C ILE A 138 11.21 1.79 19.21
N PHE A 139 11.20 0.60 18.59
CA PHE A 139 10.58 0.43 17.28
C PHE A 139 9.10 0.83 17.29
N PHE A 140 8.36 0.41 18.33
CA PHE A 140 6.94 0.72 18.46
C PHE A 140 6.68 2.22 18.59
N THR A 141 7.38 2.89 19.51
CA THR A 141 7.15 4.31 19.77
C THR A 141 7.67 5.15 18.62
N ASP A 142 8.92 4.98 18.22
CA ASP A 142 9.62 5.97 17.41
C ASP A 142 9.38 5.76 15.91
N ARG A 143 9.10 4.52 15.49
CA ARG A 143 8.91 4.18 14.07
C ARG A 143 7.48 3.78 13.75
N LEU A 144 6.89 2.81 14.45
CA LEU A 144 5.57 2.30 14.11
C LEU A 144 4.49 3.37 14.29
N LEU A 145 4.45 4.05 15.44
CA LEU A 145 3.43 5.06 15.73
C LEU A 145 3.52 6.24 14.75
N ALA A 146 4.74 6.73 14.49
CA ALA A 146 4.99 7.81 13.54
C ALA A 146 4.55 7.42 12.12
N THR A 147 4.90 6.20 11.69
CA THR A 147 4.50 5.63 10.40
C THR A 147 2.97 5.51 10.28
N LEU A 148 2.29 5.02 11.32
CA LEU A 148 0.83 4.90 11.30
C LEU A 148 0.13 6.26 11.28
N LEU A 149 0.67 7.27 11.96
CA LEU A 149 0.15 8.65 11.89
C LEU A 149 0.29 9.23 10.49
N LEU A 150 1.48 9.16 9.89
CA LEU A 150 1.73 9.66 8.53
C LEU A 150 0.80 9.00 7.52
N ASN A 151 0.73 7.68 7.54
CA ASN A 151 -0.10 6.93 6.61
C ASN A 151 -1.59 7.07 6.90
N GLY A 152 -1.98 7.26 8.16
CA GLY A 152 -3.34 7.59 8.55
C GLY A 152 -3.79 8.93 7.98
N ILE A 153 -2.95 9.97 8.07
CA ILE A 153 -3.23 11.28 7.48
C ILE A 153 -3.39 11.16 5.96
N PHE A 154 -2.45 10.51 5.29
CA PHE A 154 -2.52 10.29 3.84
C PHE A 154 -3.79 9.51 3.45
N LEU A 155 -4.11 8.45 4.19
CA LEU A 155 -5.29 7.63 3.98
C LEU A 155 -6.58 8.46 4.12
N LEU A 156 -6.68 9.34 5.13
CA LEU A 156 -7.86 10.20 5.29
C LEU A 156 -8.04 11.15 4.10
N ILE A 157 -6.96 11.69 3.56
CA ILE A 157 -6.98 12.58 2.38
C ILE A 157 -7.40 11.81 1.12
N VAL A 158 -6.85 10.61 0.92
CA VAL A 158 -6.96 9.87 -0.34
C VAL A 158 -8.12 8.88 -0.38
N CYS A 159 -8.63 8.41 0.76
CA CYS A 159 -9.62 7.33 0.81
C CYS A 159 -10.91 7.64 0.03
N PHE A 160 -11.43 8.86 0.15
CA PHE A 160 -12.64 9.28 -0.55
C PHE A 160 -12.46 9.41 -2.09
N PRO A 161 -11.49 10.20 -2.60
CA PRO A 161 -11.29 10.31 -4.04
C PRO A 161 -10.89 8.98 -4.67
N LEU A 162 -10.05 8.19 -4.01
CA LEU A 162 -9.57 6.91 -4.52
C LEU A 162 -10.70 5.88 -4.63
N ARG A 163 -11.54 5.74 -3.59
CA ARG A 163 -12.73 4.88 -3.66
C ARG A 163 -13.63 5.27 -4.83
N ARG A 164 -13.95 6.56 -4.95
CA ARG A 164 -14.84 7.05 -6.02
C ARG A 164 -14.27 6.76 -7.40
N TYR A 165 -12.96 6.93 -7.56
CA TYR A 165 -12.25 6.66 -8.80
C TYR A 165 -12.28 5.16 -9.16
N LEU A 166 -11.90 4.28 -8.23
CA LEU A 166 -11.82 2.84 -8.48
C LEU A 166 -13.18 2.20 -8.75
N VAL A 167 -14.23 2.59 -8.01
CA VAL A 167 -15.59 2.07 -8.24
C VAL A 167 -16.11 2.48 -9.63
N ARG A 168 -15.81 3.70 -10.08
CA ARG A 168 -16.16 4.14 -11.45
C ARG A 168 -15.41 3.34 -12.50
N LEU A 169 -14.13 3.07 -12.26
CA LEU A 169 -13.29 2.30 -13.17
C LEU A 169 -13.78 0.85 -13.28
N SER A 170 -14.13 0.22 -12.15
CA SER A 170 -14.71 -1.14 -12.10
C SER A 170 -16.00 -1.22 -12.92
N LYS A 171 -16.98 -0.32 -12.68
CA LYS A 171 -18.24 -0.29 -13.43
C LYS A 171 -18.04 -0.09 -14.94
N ALA A 172 -17.15 0.82 -15.33
CA ALA A 172 -16.86 1.08 -16.74
C ALA A 172 -16.22 -0.12 -17.46
N MET A 173 -15.55 -1.00 -16.73
CA MET A 173 -14.98 -2.23 -17.26
C MET A 173 -16.04 -3.34 -17.41
N GLU A 174 -16.92 -3.51 -16.40
CA GLU A 174 -18.03 -4.45 -16.45
C GLU A 174 -19.03 -4.16 -17.58
N GLU A 175 -19.40 -2.89 -17.79
CA GLU A 175 -20.30 -2.48 -18.88
C GLU A 175 -19.70 -2.75 -20.26
N LYS A 176 -18.37 -2.68 -20.39
CA LYS A 176 -17.68 -2.91 -21.65
C LYS A 176 -17.63 -4.41 -21.98
N GLU A 177 -17.40 -5.25 -21.00
CA GLU A 177 -17.38 -6.71 -21.17
C GLU A 177 -18.76 -7.21 -21.64
N LYS A 178 -19.85 -6.67 -21.09
CA LYS A 178 -21.23 -6.96 -21.54
C LYS A 178 -21.59 -6.48 -22.95
N ARG A 179 -20.82 -5.57 -23.57
CA ARG A 179 -21.04 -5.14 -24.96
C ARG A 179 -20.28 -5.96 -25.99
N ILE A 180 -19.35 -6.80 -25.53
CA ILE A 180 -18.52 -7.65 -26.39
C ILE A 180 -19.19 -9.02 -26.60
N PHE A 181 -20.07 -9.42 -25.68
CA PHE A 181 -20.97 -10.57 -25.78
C PHE A 181 -22.37 -10.12 -26.24
#